data_AF-A0A9P6PF21-F1
#
_entry.id   AF-A0A9P6PF21-F1
#
_cell.length_a   1.000
_cell.length_b   1.000
_cell.length_c   1.000
_cell.angle_alpha   90.00
_cell.angle_beta   90.00
_cell.angle_gamma   90.00
#
_symmetry.space_group_name_H-M   'P 1'
#
loop_
_entity.id
_entity.type
_entity.pdbx_description
1 polymer ?
#
loop_
_entity_poly.entity_id
_entity_poly.type
_entity_poly.pdbx_seq_one_letter_code
_entity_poly.pdbx_strand_id
1 'polypeptide(L)'
;MKDMSTSEDDSNLLVLIIDTNPFVWAESAKAAVPLSLDDALRQLLIFINAHLALKYNNKVVAIASHVGHSKFLYPLSNEEARNTNSSYVSRRNANMYPNFQFVTDQIVARLQELLSETDISFMKGNMGTS
;
A
#
# COMPACT_ATOMS: atom_id res chain seq x y z
N MET A 1 21.09 -2.61 -32.53
CA MET A 1 20.64 -2.23 -31.18
C MET A 1 19.69 -1.07 -31.35
N LYS A 2 18.41 -1.21 -30.95
CA LYS A 2 17.45 -0.11 -31.00
C LYS A 2 17.70 0.72 -29.75
N ASP A 3 18.19 1.94 -29.92
CA ASP A 3 18.35 2.88 -28.81
C ASP A 3 16.96 3.10 -28.19
N MET A 4 16.80 2.61 -26.96
CA MET A 4 15.63 2.91 -26.15
C MET A 4 15.81 4.34 -25.66
N SER A 5 15.54 5.32 -26.53
CA SER A 5 15.39 6.70 -26.10
C SER A 5 14.14 6.75 -25.24
N THR A 6 14.28 6.60 -23.92
CA THR A 6 13.20 6.93 -23.00
C THR A 6 12.94 8.42 -23.19
N SER A 7 11.82 8.76 -23.83
CA SER A 7 11.45 10.16 -24.00
C SER A 7 11.24 10.77 -22.61
N GLU A 8 11.53 12.06 -22.41
CA GLU A 8 11.23 12.71 -21.12
C GLU A 8 9.74 12.56 -20.75
N ASP A 9 8.88 12.43 -21.77
CA ASP A 9 7.43 12.17 -21.67
C ASP A 9 7.04 10.73 -21.31
N ASP A 10 7.95 9.75 -21.34
CA ASP A 10 7.61 8.37 -21.00
C ASP A 10 7.34 8.24 -19.48
N SER A 11 6.09 7.90 -19.13
CA SER A 11 5.67 7.65 -17.75
C SER A 11 6.16 6.29 -17.26
N ASN A 12 6.70 6.20 -16.04
CA ASN A 12 7.02 4.93 -15.41
C ASN A 12 5.87 4.40 -14.55
N LEU A 13 5.65 3.09 -14.58
CA LEU A 13 4.70 2.40 -13.71
C LEU A 13 5.47 1.59 -12.66
N LEU A 14 5.20 1.86 -11.39
CA LEU A 14 5.65 1.06 -10.26
C LEU A 14 4.48 0.23 -9.71
N VAL A 15 4.64 -1.09 -9.64
CA VAL A 15 3.65 -2.00 -9.05
C VAL A 15 4.25 -2.62 -7.80
N LEU A 16 3.61 -2.40 -6.64
CA LEU A 16 3.99 -2.99 -5.36
C LEU A 16 2.96 -4.05 -4.97
N ILE A 17 3.45 -5.27 -4.70
CA ILE A 17 2.68 -6.33 -4.04
C ILE A 17 3.23 -6.45 -2.62
N ILE A 18 2.39 -6.13 -1.64
CA ILE A 18 2.76 -6.04 -0.24
C ILE A 18 2.15 -7.23 0.47
N ASP A 19 2.99 -8.14 0.99
CA ASP A 19 2.51 -9.18 1.90
C ASP A 19 1.99 -8.54 3.18
N THR A 20 0.74 -8.83 3.55
CA THR A 20 0.09 -8.35 4.77
C THR A 20 -0.34 -9.51 5.69
N ASN A 21 0.31 -10.66 5.56
CA ASN A 21 0.10 -11.81 6.44
C ASN A 21 0.50 -11.48 7.88
N PRO A 22 -0.46 -11.39 8.83
CA PRO A 22 -0.16 -10.99 10.21
C PRO A 22 0.76 -11.97 10.94
N PHE A 23 0.82 -13.24 10.53
CA PHE A 23 1.66 -14.25 11.18
C PHE A 23 3.14 -14.04 10.86
N VAL A 24 3.45 -13.86 9.57
CA VAL A 24 4.82 -13.58 9.12
C VAL A 24 5.33 -12.27 9.74
N TRP A 25 4.47 -11.24 9.78
CA TRP A 25 4.85 -9.97 10.38
C TRP A 25 4.96 -10.01 11.90
N ALA A 26 4.18 -10.85 12.59
CA ALA A 26 4.33 -11.06 14.04
C ALA A 26 5.63 -11.78 14.40
N GLU A 27 6.09 -12.72 13.56
CA GLU A 27 7.39 -13.38 13.71
C GLU A 27 8.54 -12.42 13.39
N SER A 28 8.43 -11.68 12.29
CA SER A 28 9.42 -10.65 11.88
C SER A 28 9.64 -9.59 12.96
N ALA A 29 8.56 -9.16 13.64
CA ALA A 29 8.65 -8.21 14.75
C ALA A 29 9.39 -8.75 15.99
N LYS A 30 9.57 -10.08 16.11
CA LYS A 30 10.27 -10.74 17.23
C LYS A 30 11.66 -11.26 16.84
N ALA A 31 12.08 -11.07 15.59
CA ALA A 31 13.38 -11.52 15.12
C ALA A 31 14.55 -10.77 15.80
N ALA A 32 15.77 -11.30 15.66
CA ALA A 32 16.97 -10.67 16.20
C ALA A 32 17.21 -9.26 15.65
N VAL A 33 16.85 -9.04 14.38
CA VAL A 33 16.73 -7.71 13.77
C VAL A 33 15.25 -7.49 13.46
N PRO A 34 14.49 -6.84 14.37
CA PRO A 34 13.05 -6.75 14.24
C PRO A 34 12.66 -5.78 13.13
N LEU A 35 11.69 -6.17 12.31
CA LEU A 35 11.01 -5.29 11.35
C LEU A 35 9.51 -5.51 11.47
N SER A 36 8.80 -4.48 11.94
CA SER A 36 7.35 -4.49 12.01
C SER A 36 6.74 -4.14 10.65
N LEU A 37 5.49 -4.58 10.42
CA LEU A 37 4.74 -4.20 9.21
C LEU A 37 4.59 -2.67 9.12
N ASP A 38 4.30 -2.00 10.23
CA ASP A 38 4.15 -0.55 10.31
C ASP A 38 5.44 0.20 9.90
N ASP A 39 6.60 -0.25 10.36
CA ASP A 39 7.89 0.34 9.96
C ASP A 39 8.23 0.08 8.49
N ALA A 40 7.94 -1.12 7.99
CA ALA A 40 8.11 -1.44 6.58
C ALA A 40 7.19 -0.58 5.70
N LEU A 41 5.93 -0.40 6.09
CA LEU A 41 4.96 0.44 5.38
C LEU A 41 5.39 1.91 5.35
N ARG A 42 5.92 2.47 6.45
CA ARG A 42 6.47 3.84 6.45
C ARG A 42 7.55 4.02 5.40
N GLN A 43 8.49 3.07 5.32
CA GLN A 43 9.57 3.12 4.33
C GLN A 43 9.04 2.97 2.90
N LEU A 44 8.06 2.09 2.69
CA LEU A 44 7.40 1.94 1.39
C LEU A 44 6.67 3.21 0.95
N LEU A 45 6.00 3.93 1.86
CA LEU A 45 5.33 5.19 1.54
C LEU A 45 6.34 6.28 1.14
N ILE A 46 7.50 6.34 1.81
CA ILE A 46 8.60 7.23 1.42
C ILE A 46 9.09 6.86 0.01
N PHE A 47 9.30 5.58 -0.26
CA PHE A 47 9.73 5.08 -1.58
C PHE A 47 8.71 5.41 -2.69
N ILE A 48 7.42 5.23 -2.43
CA ILE A 48 6.31 5.58 -3.34
C ILE A 48 6.35 7.08 -3.66
N ASN A 49 6.47 7.92 -2.63
CA ASN A 49 6.52 9.37 -2.82
C ASN A 49 7.78 9.79 -3.59
N ALA A 50 8.92 9.15 -3.34
CA ALA A 50 10.14 9.38 -4.12
C ALA A 50 9.94 9.01 -5.60
N HIS A 51 9.32 7.85 -5.90
CA HIS A 51 9.00 7.46 -7.28
C HIS A 51 8.06 8.47 -7.96
N LEU A 52 7.00 8.91 -7.28
CA LEU A 52 6.09 9.92 -7.81
C LEU A 52 6.76 11.30 -7.98
N ALA A 53 7.79 11.60 -7.19
CA ALA A 53 8.56 12.85 -7.32
C ALA A 53 9.51 12.87 -8.52
N LEU A 54 9.95 11.71 -9.01
CA LEU A 54 10.89 11.63 -10.14
C LEU A 54 10.30 12.19 -11.45
N LYS A 55 9.01 11.93 -11.71
CA LYS A 55 8.28 12.48 -12.86
C LYS A 55 6.81 12.68 -12.51
N TYR A 56 6.23 13.80 -12.94
CA TYR A 56 4.83 14.16 -12.66
C TYR A 56 3.80 13.14 -13.19
N ASN A 57 4.16 12.39 -14.24
CA ASN A 57 3.31 11.38 -14.86
C ASN A 57 3.63 9.95 -14.40
N ASN A 58 4.53 9.76 -13.43
CA ASN A 58 4.79 8.45 -12.84
C ASN A 58 3.53 7.91 -12.16
N LYS A 59 3.29 6.62 -12.33
CA LYS A 59 2.13 5.91 -11.83
C LYS A 59 2.55 4.87 -10.81
N VAL A 60 1.67 4.61 -9.86
CA VAL A 60 1.84 3.59 -8.83
C VAL A 60 0.60 2.72 -8.77
N VAL A 61 0.80 1.43 -8.52
CA VAL A 61 -0.23 0.46 -8.15
C VAL A 61 0.26 -0.23 -6.88
N ALA A 62 -0.59 -0.31 -5.85
CA ALA A 62 -0.28 -1.00 -4.61
C ALA A 62 -1.36 -2.04 -4.32
N ILE A 63 -0.94 -3.29 -4.15
CA ILE A 63 -1.80 -4.45 -3.93
C ILE A 63 -1.36 -5.11 -2.63
N ALA A 64 -2.29 -5.32 -1.71
CA ALA A 64 -2.06 -6.16 -0.54
C ALA A 64 -2.30 -7.63 -0.92
N SER A 65 -1.32 -8.48 -0.61
CA SER A 65 -1.47 -9.93 -0.58
C SER A 65 -1.73 -10.32 0.87
N HIS A 66 -3.00 -10.56 1.21
CA HIS A 66 -3.44 -10.88 2.56
C HIS A 66 -3.74 -12.38 2.70
N VAL A 67 -4.03 -12.82 3.91
CA VAL A 67 -4.42 -14.21 4.15
C VAL A 67 -5.75 -14.50 3.45
N GLY A 68 -5.73 -15.45 2.51
CA GLY A 68 -6.90 -15.93 1.78
C GLY A 68 -7.40 -15.03 0.65
N HIS A 69 -6.89 -13.81 0.50
CA HIS A 69 -7.32 -12.90 -0.57
C HIS A 69 -6.29 -11.80 -0.86
N SER A 70 -6.46 -11.11 -1.99
CA SER A 70 -5.68 -9.90 -2.32
C SER A 70 -6.60 -8.71 -2.55
N LYS A 71 -6.17 -7.51 -2.17
CA LYS A 71 -6.98 -6.29 -2.23
C LYS A 71 -6.15 -5.16 -2.82
N PHE A 72 -6.73 -4.43 -3.77
CA PHE A 72 -6.12 -3.18 -4.24
C PHE A 72 -6.14 -2.16 -3.10
N LEU A 73 -4.97 -1.64 -2.78
CA LEU A 73 -4.80 -0.49 -1.89
C LEU A 73 -4.87 0.80 -2.70
N TYR A 74 -4.32 0.77 -3.92
CA TYR A 74 -4.38 1.85 -4.90
C TYR A 74 -4.13 1.29 -6.33
N PRO A 75 -4.80 1.81 -7.38
CA PRO A 75 -5.89 2.80 -7.34
C PRO A 75 -7.20 2.18 -6.81
N LEU A 76 -8.11 3.04 -6.36
CA LEU A 76 -9.46 2.62 -5.99
C LEU A 76 -10.29 2.21 -7.21
N SER A 77 -11.25 1.32 -7.01
CA SER A 77 -12.30 1.10 -8.01
C SER A 77 -13.15 2.37 -8.18
N ASN A 78 -13.82 2.49 -9.33
CA ASN A 78 -14.66 3.67 -9.64
C ASN A 78 -15.76 3.92 -8.59
N GLU A 79 -16.30 2.87 -7.98
CA GLU A 79 -17.31 2.96 -6.94
C GLU A 79 -16.72 3.47 -5.61
N GLU A 80 -15.55 2.96 -5.22
CA GLU A 80 -14.86 3.38 -3.99
C GLU A 80 -14.34 4.82 -4.07
N ALA A 81 -13.84 5.24 -5.24
CA ALA A 81 -13.32 6.58 -5.47
C ALA A 81 -14.37 7.69 -5.26
N ARG A 82 -15.65 7.40 -5.55
CA ARG A 82 -16.76 8.36 -5.38
C ARG A 82 -17.00 8.73 -3.92
N ASN A 83 -16.81 7.78 -3.00
CA ASN A 83 -17.03 7.99 -1.57
C ASN A 83 -15.86 8.71 -0.89
N THR A 84 -14.63 8.57 -1.40
CA THR A 84 -13.40 9.11 -0.77
C THR A 84 -13.09 10.56 -1.14
N ASN A 85 -13.67 11.11 -2.21
CA ASN A 85 -13.33 12.45 -2.69
C ASN A 85 -13.75 13.57 -1.71
N SER A 86 -14.81 13.35 -0.91
CA SER A 86 -15.31 14.34 0.06
C SER A 86 -14.37 14.52 1.27
N SER A 87 -13.79 13.43 1.77
CA SER A 87 -12.92 13.43 2.94
C SER A 87 -11.49 13.92 2.64
N TYR A 88 -11.01 13.76 1.41
CA TYR A 88 -9.68 14.24 0.99
C TYR A 88 -9.57 15.77 0.98
N VAL A 89 -10.62 16.48 0.55
CA VAL A 89 -10.60 17.95 0.46
C VAL A 89 -10.37 18.60 1.83
N SER A 90 -10.92 18.02 2.89
CA SER A 90 -10.80 18.54 4.27
C SER A 90 -9.45 18.28 4.93
N ARG A 91 -8.64 17.34 4.43
CA ARG A 91 -7.33 16.97 5.02
C ARG A 91 -6.13 17.55 4.29
N ARG A 92 -6.34 18.33 3.23
CA ARG A 92 -5.25 18.84 2.38
C ARG A 92 -4.21 19.61 3.19
N ASN A 93 -2.96 19.15 3.15
CA ASN A 93 -1.82 19.86 3.70
C ASN A 93 -1.24 20.77 2.62
N ALA A 94 -1.28 22.09 2.84
CA ALA A 94 -0.79 23.08 1.87
C ALA A 94 0.71 22.92 1.54
N ASN A 95 1.47 22.27 2.43
CA ASN A 95 2.91 22.05 2.27
C ASN A 95 3.25 20.71 1.61
N MET A 96 2.26 19.91 1.20
CA MET A 96 2.49 18.59 0.57
C MET A 96 1.95 18.57 -0.86
N TYR A 97 2.69 17.92 -1.76
CA TYR A 97 2.22 17.73 -3.12
C TYR A 97 0.91 16.91 -3.12
N PRO A 98 -0.20 17.42 -3.69
CA PRO A 98 -1.51 16.81 -3.53
C PRO A 98 -1.57 15.35 -3.99
N ASN A 99 -0.88 14.99 -5.06
CA ASN A 99 -0.90 13.60 -5.54
C ASN A 99 -0.26 12.64 -4.52
N PHE A 100 0.82 13.04 -3.84
CA PHE A 100 1.46 12.22 -2.80
C PHE A 100 0.51 12.00 -1.63
N GLN A 101 -0.19 13.06 -1.23
CA GLN A 101 -1.16 12.97 -0.16
C GLN A 101 -2.30 12.04 -0.51
N PHE A 102 -2.88 12.22 -1.69
CA PHE A 102 -3.99 11.41 -2.15
C PHE A 102 -3.63 9.92 -2.21
N VAL A 103 -2.48 9.58 -2.82
CA VAL A 103 -2.02 8.19 -2.92
C VAL A 103 -1.71 7.61 -1.54
N THR A 104 -0.98 8.33 -0.70
CA THR A 104 -0.57 7.87 0.63
C THR A 104 -1.77 7.66 1.55
N ASP A 105 -2.68 8.63 1.63
CA ASP A 105 -3.86 8.57 2.48
C ASP A 105 -4.76 7.38 2.09
N GLN A 106 -4.90 7.10 0.79
CA GLN A 106 -5.67 5.96 0.31
C GLN A 106 -5.02 4.62 0.68
N ILE A 107 -3.72 4.47 0.43
CA ILE A 107 -3.01 3.23 0.77
C ILE A 107 -3.13 2.95 2.26
N VAL A 108 -2.91 3.96 3.11
CA VAL A 108 -3.01 3.83 4.57
C VAL A 108 -4.43 3.47 5.01
N ALA A 109 -5.45 4.18 4.50
CA ALA A 109 -6.84 3.91 4.87
C ALA A 109 -7.27 2.48 4.51
N ARG A 110 -6.86 1.98 3.34
CA ARG A 110 -7.19 0.62 2.89
C ARG A 110 -6.44 -0.46 3.64
N LEU A 111 -5.19 -0.20 4.03
CA LEU A 111 -4.45 -1.09 4.92
C LEU A 111 -5.11 -1.16 6.30
N GLN A 112 -5.54 -0.02 6.85
CA GLN A 112 -6.25 0.00 8.14
C GLN A 112 -7.55 -0.79 8.08
N GLU A 113 -8.36 -0.60 7.03
CA GLU A 113 -9.58 -1.37 6.79
C GLU A 113 -9.28 -2.87 6.71
N LEU A 114 -8.35 -3.27 5.84
CA LEU A 114 -7.96 -4.67 5.64
C LEU A 114 -7.48 -5.33 6.94
N LEU A 115 -6.64 -4.65 7.71
CA LEU A 115 -6.12 -5.17 8.97
C LEU A 115 -7.18 -5.20 10.07
N SER A 116 -8.19 -4.33 10.02
CA SER A 116 -9.32 -4.35 10.97
C SER A 116 -10.33 -5.45 10.70
N GLU A 117 -10.49 -5.86 9.44
CA GLU A 117 -11.36 -6.97 9.00
C GLU A 117 -10.73 -8.35 9.21
N THR A 118 -9.46 -8.40 9.59
CA THR A 118 -8.70 -9.64 9.69
C THR A 118 -9.23 -10.52 10.83
N ASP A 119 -9.96 -11.58 10.48
CA ASP A 119 -10.42 -12.59 11.43
C ASP A 119 -9.37 -13.70 11.63
N ILE A 120 -8.78 -13.75 12.82
CA ILE A 120 -7.83 -14.79 13.24
C ILE A 120 -8.52 -16.04 13.80
N SER A 121 -9.86 -16.10 13.81
CA SER A 121 -10.62 -17.20 14.38
C SER A 121 -10.45 -18.53 13.64
N PHE A 122 -10.13 -18.51 12.33
CA PHE A 122 -9.87 -19.72 11.54
C PHE A 122 -8.70 -20.56 12.08
N MET A 123 -7.83 -19.97 12.92
CA MET A 123 -6.74 -20.69 13.58
C MET A 123 -7.16 -21.48 14.82
N LYS A 124 -8.27 -21.14 15.48
CA LYS A 124 -8.74 -21.90 16.67
C LYS A 124 -9.26 -23.30 16.30
N GLY A 125 -9.61 -23.54 15.02
CA GLY A 125 -10.10 -24.83 14.54
C GLY A 125 -9.02 -25.90 14.34
N ASN A 126 -7.76 -25.53 14.15
CA ASN A 126 -6.68 -26.47 13.80
C ASN A 126 -5.77 -26.86 14.98
N MET A 127 -6.07 -26.41 16.21
CA MET A 127 -5.33 -26.80 17.42
C MET A 127 -6.05 -27.88 18.24
N GLY A 128 -6.98 -28.60 17.61
CA GLY A 128 -7.68 -29.76 18.17
C GLY A 128 -7.11 -31.08 17.67
N THR A 129 -6.63 -31.89 18.62
CA THR A 129 -6.34 -33.33 18.55
C THR A 129 -5.16 -33.79 17.68
N SER A 130 -4.00 -33.91 18.31
CA SER A 130 -3.14 -35.09 18.22
C SER A 130 -2.56 -35.39 19.59
#